data_AF-A0A9E2GDJ8-F1
#
_entry.id   AF-A0A9E2GDJ8-F1
#
_cell.length_a   1.000
_cell.length_b   1.000
_cell.length_c   1.000
_cell.angle_alpha   90.00
_cell.angle_beta   90.00
_cell.angle_gamma   90.00
#
_symmetry.space_group_name_H-M   'P 1'
#
loop_
_entity.id
_entity.type
_entity.pdbx_description
1 polymer ?
#
loop_
_entity_poly.entity_id
_entity_poly.type
_entity_poly.pdbx_seq_one_letter_code
_entity_poly.pdbx_strand_id
1 'polypeptide(L)'
;MKWTSESRIYRGLDLELTTAATFKSPEFREAYANEYARTYKLTREEKEKLIKDQKEASLIYNDFIMAAYVPDEKWNNFNKKDSIWKIHLNAGNGKKIKPLEIRKIKKIDAVISHFFPYITPGNRFILSDSL
;
A
#
# COMPACT_ATOMS: atom_id res chain seq x y z
N MET A 1 12.43 -7.36 -1.02
CA MET A 1 11.54 -7.16 0.15
C MET A 1 10.43 -8.20 0.08
N LYS A 2 10.23 -9.06 1.08
CA LYS A 2 9.34 -10.25 1.00
C LYS A 2 7.88 -9.95 0.58
N TRP A 3 7.35 -8.79 0.96
CA TRP A 3 5.95 -8.41 0.73
C TRP A 3 5.77 -7.26 -0.27
N THR A 4 6.86 -6.77 -0.88
CA THR A 4 6.84 -5.62 -1.78
C THR A 4 7.29 -6.03 -3.16
N SER A 5 6.49 -5.70 -4.15
CA SER A 5 6.78 -5.94 -5.56
C SER A 5 6.88 -4.61 -6.30
N GLU A 6 7.81 -4.55 -7.25
CA GLU A 6 8.04 -3.38 -8.10
C GLU A 6 7.73 -3.73 -9.56
N SER A 7 7.26 -2.74 -10.31
CA SER A 7 6.99 -2.87 -11.74
C SER A 7 7.16 -1.55 -12.47
N ARG A 8 7.46 -1.64 -13.77
CA ARG A 8 7.62 -0.50 -14.68
C ARG A 8 6.90 -0.76 -15.98
N ILE A 9 6.27 0.28 -16.52
CA ILE A 9 5.62 0.27 -17.84
C ILE A 9 6.34 1.28 -18.73
N TYR A 10 6.70 0.83 -19.93
CA TYR A 10 7.33 1.66 -20.96
C TYR A 10 6.47 1.70 -22.22
N ARG A 11 6.55 2.80 -22.96
CA ARG A 11 6.05 2.94 -24.33
C ARG A 11 7.21 3.34 -25.23
N GLY A 12 7.78 2.37 -25.94
CA GLY A 12 9.06 2.58 -26.62
C GLY A 12 10.15 2.81 -25.58
N LEU A 13 10.82 3.97 -25.64
CA LEU A 13 11.83 4.39 -24.66
C LEU A 13 11.25 5.25 -23.52
N ASP A 14 10.00 5.67 -23.63
CA ASP A 14 9.36 6.52 -22.64
C ASP A 14 8.88 5.69 -21.44
N LEU A 15 9.24 6.12 -20.23
CA LEU A 15 8.68 5.58 -18.99
C LEU A 15 7.26 6.12 -18.81
N GLU A 16 6.27 5.26 -18.66
CA GLU A 16 4.87 5.66 -18.42
C GLU A 16 4.49 5.57 -16.93
N LEU A 17 4.97 4.53 -16.25
CA LEU A 17 4.67 4.27 -14.84
C LEU A 17 5.80 3.47 -14.20
N THR A 18 6.24 3.89 -13.01
CA THR A 18 6.95 3.02 -12.07
C THR A 18 6.11 2.88 -10.82
N THR A 19 5.93 1.66 -10.32
CA THR A 19 5.18 1.39 -9.09
C THR A 19 5.90 0.41 -8.19
N ALA A 20 5.73 0.59 -6.89
CA ALA A 20 6.13 -0.33 -5.85
C ALA A 20 4.94 -0.49 -4.90
N ALA A 21 4.56 -1.72 -4.57
CA ALA A 21 3.41 -1.98 -3.70
C ALA A 21 3.74 -3.05 -2.66
N THR A 22 3.49 -2.73 -1.38
CA THR A 22 3.51 -3.68 -0.27
C THR A 22 2.11 -4.20 -0.01
N PHE A 23 1.93 -5.52 -0.07
CA PHE A 23 0.70 -6.16 0.42
C PHE A 23 0.77 -6.35 1.93
N LYS A 24 -0.24 -5.83 2.65
CA LYS A 24 -0.37 -6.04 4.10
C LYS A 24 -1.01 -7.39 4.42
N SER A 25 -0.32 -8.47 4.06
CA SER A 25 -0.72 -9.85 4.40
C SER A 25 -0.82 -10.04 5.92
N PRO A 26 -1.50 -11.09 6.41
CA PRO A 26 -1.53 -11.40 7.84
C PRO A 26 -0.13 -11.48 8.47
N GLU A 27 0.83 -12.11 7.78
CA GLU A 27 2.21 -12.24 8.25
C GLU A 27 2.94 -10.89 8.25
N PHE A 28 2.70 -10.04 7.25
CA PHE A 28 3.24 -8.68 7.24
C PHE A 28 2.71 -7.88 8.43
N ARG A 29 1.41 -7.98 8.70
CA ARG A 29 0.73 -7.23 9.76
C ARG A 29 1.21 -7.63 11.14
N GLU A 30 1.44 -8.91 11.38
CA GLU A 30 2.03 -9.39 12.63
C GLU A 30 3.47 -8.88 12.80
N ALA A 31 4.29 -8.99 11.76
CA ALA A 31 5.67 -8.47 11.78
C ALA A 31 5.70 -6.95 12.01
N TYR A 32 4.82 -6.21 11.32
CA TYR A 32 4.63 -4.77 11.48
C TYR A 32 4.25 -4.41 12.92
N ALA A 33 3.25 -5.08 13.50
CA ALA A 33 2.81 -4.78 14.86
C ALA A 33 3.91 -5.04 15.90
N ASN A 34 4.67 -6.12 15.74
CA ASN A 34 5.81 -6.43 16.60
C ASN A 34 6.92 -5.38 16.50
N GLU A 35 7.30 -4.98 15.28
CA GLU A 35 8.35 -3.99 15.06
C GLU A 35 7.91 -2.58 15.49
N TYR A 36 6.65 -2.24 15.26
CA TYR A 36 6.06 -0.98 15.73
C TYR A 36 6.09 -0.91 17.25
N ALA A 37 5.64 -1.97 17.94
CA ALA A 37 5.68 -2.04 19.40
C ALA A 37 7.10 -1.89 19.95
N ARG A 38 8.08 -2.52 19.31
CA ARG A 38 9.50 -2.41 19.68
C ARG A 38 10.02 -0.98 19.50
N THR A 39 9.75 -0.38 18.34
CA THR A 39 10.28 0.94 17.94
C THR A 39 9.69 2.06 18.77
N TYR A 40 8.38 2.01 19.02
CA TYR A 40 7.65 3.02 19.78
C TYR A 40 7.53 2.71 21.28
N LYS A 41 8.18 1.62 21.74
CA LYS A 41 8.19 1.16 23.14
C LYS A 41 6.77 1.08 23.74
N LEU A 42 5.84 0.50 22.98
CA LEU A 42 4.46 0.35 23.41
C LEU A 42 4.38 -0.52 24.68
N THR A 43 3.38 -0.26 25.52
CA THR A 43 3.06 -1.18 26.62
C THR A 43 2.54 -2.50 26.08
N ARG A 44 2.45 -3.51 26.94
CA ARG A 44 1.89 -4.81 26.57
C ARG A 44 0.45 -4.67 26.06
N GLU A 45 -0.37 -3.88 26.74
CA GLU A 45 -1.77 -3.65 26.41
C GLU A 45 -1.91 -2.93 25.06
N GLU A 46 -1.08 -1.92 24.80
CA GLU A 46 -1.05 -1.20 23.52
C GLU A 46 -0.63 -2.12 22.37
N LYS A 47 0.37 -2.97 22.60
CA LYS A 47 0.82 -3.98 21.62
C LYS A 47 -0.28 -4.98 21.32
N GLU A 48 -0.92 -5.55 22.33
CA GLU A 48 -2.01 -6.52 22.19
C GLU A 48 -3.19 -5.90 21.40
N LYS A 49 -3.55 -4.65 21.72
CA LYS A 49 -4.55 -3.91 20.97
C LYS A 49 -4.14 -3.72 19.51
N LEU A 50 -2.90 -3.30 19.23
CA LEU A 50 -2.42 -3.12 17.85
C LEU A 50 -2.46 -4.42 17.05
N ILE A 51 -2.03 -5.55 17.64
CA ILE A 51 -2.07 -6.86 16.99
C ILE A 51 -3.52 -7.25 16.69
N LYS A 52 -4.42 -7.08 17.66
CA LYS A 52 -5.85 -7.35 17.48
C LYS A 52 -6.44 -6.51 16.35
N ASP A 53 -6.20 -5.20 16.35
CA ASP A 53 -6.68 -4.27 15.33
C ASP A 53 -6.16 -4.65 13.93
N GLN A 54 -4.88 -5.03 13.81
CA GLN A 54 -4.32 -5.48 12.54
C GLN A 54 -4.93 -6.81 12.08
N LYS A 55 -5.18 -7.75 12.99
CA LYS A 55 -5.80 -9.05 12.68
C LYS A 55 -7.24 -8.86 12.22
N GLU A 56 -8.04 -8.07 12.93
CA GLU A 56 -9.42 -7.77 12.55
C GLU A 56 -9.49 -7.10 11.18
N ALA A 57 -8.62 -6.13 10.89
CA ALA A 57 -8.55 -5.51 9.57
C ALA A 57 -8.23 -6.52 8.45
N SER A 58 -7.38 -7.51 8.71
CA SER A 58 -7.01 -8.55 7.74
C SER A 58 -8.15 -9.51 7.38
N LEU A 59 -9.18 -9.60 8.23
CA LEU A 59 -10.36 -10.43 8.00
C LEU A 59 -11.42 -9.75 7.13
N ILE A 60 -11.23 -8.47 6.81
CA ILE A 60 -12.22 -7.66 6.10
C ILE A 60 -11.62 -7.10 4.80
N TYR A 61 -10.34 -6.70 4.83
CA TYR A 61 -9.72 -5.98 3.73
C TYR A 61 -8.36 -6.54 3.31
N ASN A 62 -8.14 -6.56 2.00
CA ASN A 62 -6.81 -6.62 1.40
C ASN A 62 -6.28 -5.18 1.27
N ASP A 63 -5.32 -4.81 2.13
CA ASP A 63 -4.70 -3.48 2.08
C ASP A 63 -3.35 -3.53 1.38
N PHE A 64 -3.10 -2.53 0.54
CA PHE A 64 -1.81 -2.28 -0.09
C PHE A 64 -1.34 -0.87 0.21
N ILE A 65 -0.04 -0.74 0.45
CA ILE A 65 0.66 0.54 0.41
C ILE A 65 1.37 0.61 -0.94
N MET A 66 1.13 1.65 -1.71
CA MET A 66 1.67 1.79 -3.06
C MET A 66 2.39 3.12 -3.22
N ALA A 67 3.59 3.10 -3.81
CA ALA A 67 4.22 4.27 -4.40
C ALA A 67 4.12 4.18 -5.92
N ALA A 68 3.76 5.27 -6.60
CA ALA A 68 3.59 5.26 -8.05
C ALA A 68 4.10 6.57 -8.66
N TYR A 69 5.14 6.49 -9.48
CA TYR A 69 5.67 7.60 -10.26
C TYR A 69 5.13 7.54 -11.69
N VAL A 70 4.55 8.66 -12.12
CA VAL A 70 4.18 8.93 -13.52
C VAL A 70 4.86 10.24 -13.94
N PRO A 71 5.39 10.36 -15.17
CA PRO A 71 6.07 11.59 -15.59
C PRO A 71 5.14 12.79 -15.70
N ASP A 72 3.89 12.58 -16.14
CA ASP A 72 2.90 13.65 -16.25
C ASP A 72 2.07 13.74 -14.96
N GLU A 73 2.23 14.83 -14.21
CA GLU A 73 1.55 15.04 -12.93
C GLU A 73 0.02 14.99 -13.05
N LYS A 74 -0.56 15.35 -14.21
CA LYS A 74 -2.02 15.29 -14.40
C LYS A 74 -2.55 13.86 -14.33
N TRP A 75 -1.69 12.87 -14.59
CA TRP A 75 -1.99 11.44 -14.49
C TRP A 75 -1.64 10.86 -13.13
N ASN A 76 -1.07 11.64 -12.20
CA ASN A 76 -0.83 11.22 -10.81
C ASN A 76 -2.09 11.33 -9.95
N ASN A 77 -3.18 10.74 -10.46
CA ASN A 77 -4.53 10.91 -9.95
C ASN A 77 -5.26 9.58 -9.74
N PHE A 78 -4.52 8.50 -9.40
CA PHE A 78 -5.05 7.14 -9.19
C PHE A 78 -6.27 7.07 -8.27
N ASN A 79 -6.43 8.01 -7.34
CA ASN A 79 -7.55 8.11 -6.41
C ASN A 79 -8.82 8.77 -6.99
N LYS A 80 -8.79 9.22 -8.25
CA LYS A 80 -9.89 9.91 -8.92
C LYS A 80 -10.67 8.96 -9.82
N LYS A 81 -12.00 9.11 -9.86
CA LYS A 81 -12.88 8.24 -10.66
C LYS A 81 -12.62 8.36 -12.17
N ASP A 82 -12.28 9.56 -12.61
CA ASP A 82 -11.93 9.95 -13.97
C ASP A 82 -10.44 9.73 -14.32
N SER A 83 -9.68 9.05 -13.44
CA SER A 83 -8.31 8.67 -13.75
C SER A 83 -8.24 7.74 -14.98
N ILE A 84 -7.21 7.93 -15.79
CA ILE A 84 -6.85 7.04 -16.90
C ILE A 84 -6.38 5.67 -16.39
N TRP A 85 -5.93 5.61 -15.14
CA TRP A 85 -5.46 4.38 -14.51
C TRP A 85 -6.63 3.58 -13.94
N LYS A 86 -6.65 2.27 -14.20
CA LYS A 86 -7.62 1.34 -13.63
C LYS A 86 -6.91 0.25 -12.83
N ILE A 87 -6.97 0.36 -11.51
CA ILE A 87 -6.36 -0.59 -10.58
C ILE A 87 -7.34 -1.75 -10.34
N HIS A 88 -6.83 -2.97 -10.41
CA HIS A 88 -7.56 -4.18 -10.07
C HIS A 88 -6.65 -5.15 -9.33
N LEU A 89 -7.17 -5.81 -8.30
CA LEU A 89 -6.54 -6.98 -7.69
C LEU A 89 -6.87 -8.22 -8.51
N ASN A 90 -5.84 -8.99 -8.86
CA ASN A 90 -6.00 -10.30 -9.51
C ASN A 90 -5.90 -11.39 -8.44
N ALA A 91 -7.02 -12.06 -8.14
CA ALA A 91 -7.10 -13.10 -7.12
C ALA A 91 -6.59 -14.48 -7.61
N GLY A 92 -5.96 -14.57 -8.78
CA GLY A 92 -5.36 -15.79 -9.32
C GLY A 92 -6.33 -16.73 -10.05
N ASN A 93 -7.64 -16.60 -9.81
CA ASN A 93 -8.70 -17.36 -10.49
C ASN A 93 -9.29 -16.65 -11.72
N GLY A 94 -8.61 -15.62 -12.24
CA GLY A 94 -9.11 -14.78 -13.34
C GLY A 94 -10.13 -13.70 -12.91
N LYS A 95 -10.58 -13.69 -11.65
CA LYS A 95 -11.43 -12.62 -11.11
C LYS A 95 -10.60 -11.35 -10.88
N LYS A 96 -11.08 -10.24 -11.44
CA LYS A 96 -10.58 -8.90 -11.16
C LYS A 96 -11.45 -8.25 -10.10
N ILE A 97 -10.86 -7.89 -8.97
CA ILE A 97 -11.51 -7.16 -7.89
C ILE A 97 -11.13 -5.68 -8.02
N LYS A 98 -12.11 -4.79 -7.91
CA LYS A 98 -11.86 -3.35 -7.90
C LYS A 98 -11.64 -2.88 -6.46
N PRO A 99 -10.74 -1.90 -6.25
CA PRO A 99 -10.57 -1.32 -4.93
C PRO A 99 -11.86 -0.68 -4.46
N LEU A 100 -12.20 -0.97 -3.20
CA LEU A 100 -13.24 -0.26 -2.47
C LEU A 100 -12.83 1.20 -2.31
N GLU A 101 -11.54 1.45 -2.07
CA GLU A 101 -11.01 2.78 -1.91
C GLU A 101 -9.56 2.90 -2.38
N ILE A 102 -9.23 4.06 -2.94
CA ILE A 102 -7.86 4.49 -3.22
C ILE A 102 -7.67 5.85 -2.54
N ARG A 103 -6.78 5.93 -1.55
CA ARG A 103 -6.49 7.18 -0.83
C ARG A 103 -5.08 7.65 -1.07
N LYS A 104 -4.91 8.94 -1.38
CA LYS A 104 -3.58 9.57 -1.41
C LYS A 104 -3.09 9.78 0.02
N ILE A 105 -1.87 9.34 0.33
CA ILE A 105 -1.26 9.61 1.63
C ILE A 105 -0.83 11.08 1.64
N LYS A 106 -1.31 11.87 2.60
CA LYS A 106 -1.05 13.33 2.62
C LYS A 106 0.29 13.70 3.27
N LYS A 107 0.73 12.98 4.29
CA LYS A 107 1.98 13.25 5.01
C LYS A 107 2.81 11.97 5.11
N ILE A 108 4.12 12.09 4.93
CA ILE A 108 5.08 11.03 5.25
C ILE A 108 5.53 11.31 6.68
N ASP A 109 5.21 10.40 7.59
CA ASP A 109 5.68 10.42 8.97
C ASP A 109 6.80 9.39 9.17
N ALA A 110 7.33 9.33 10.38
CA ALA A 110 8.39 8.39 10.73
C ALA A 110 7.98 6.93 10.52
N VAL A 111 6.69 6.59 10.69
CA VAL A 111 6.17 5.24 10.48
C VAL A 111 6.26 4.88 9.00
N ILE A 112 5.74 5.75 8.13
CA ILE A 112 5.77 5.52 6.68
C ILE A 112 7.22 5.45 6.18
N SER A 113 8.09 6.37 6.60
CA SER A 113 9.50 6.35 6.21
C SER A 113 10.24 5.11 6.68
N HIS A 114 9.93 4.58 7.87
CA HIS A 114 10.59 3.41 8.42
C HIS A 114 10.12 2.12 7.76
N PHE A 115 8.81 1.92 7.64
CA PHE A 115 8.22 0.65 7.16
C PHE A 115 8.08 0.58 5.64
N PHE A 116 8.01 1.73 4.96
CA PHE A 116 7.81 1.82 3.51
C PHE A 116 8.82 2.81 2.91
N PRO A 117 10.14 2.53 3.00
CA PRO A 117 11.19 3.48 2.60
C PRO A 117 11.18 3.83 1.11
N TYR A 118 10.47 3.06 0.28
CA TYR A 118 10.27 3.35 -1.15
C TYR A 118 9.21 4.44 -1.40
N ILE A 119 8.46 4.88 -0.37
CA ILE A 119 7.51 5.97 -0.49
C ILE A 119 8.22 7.32 -0.52
N THR A 120 7.94 8.10 -1.57
CA THR A 120 8.44 9.47 -1.75
C THR A 120 7.31 10.52 -1.68
N PRO A 121 7.62 11.80 -1.39
CA PRO A 121 6.62 12.87 -1.21
C PRO A 121 5.70 13.17 -2.41
N GLY A 122 6.00 12.70 -3.62
CA GLY A 122 5.14 12.94 -4.79
C GLY A 122 4.04 11.89 -5.00
N ASN A 123 4.28 10.66 -4.57
CA ASN A 123 3.82 9.48 -5.31
C ASN A 123 3.45 8.33 -4.38
N ARG A 124 2.31 8.42 -3.67
CA ARG A 124 1.93 7.47 -2.61
C ARG A 124 0.43 7.34 -2.39
N PHE A 125 -0.02 6.10 -2.27
CA PHE A 125 -1.42 5.72 -2.19
C PHE A 125 -1.61 4.54 -1.23
N ILE A 126 -2.78 4.48 -0.61
CA ILE A 126 -3.31 3.29 0.07
C ILE A 126 -4.41 2.74 -0.82
N LEU A 127 -4.37 1.44 -1.08
CA LEU A 127 -5.41 0.71 -1.80
C LEU A 127 -6.04 -0.28 -0.82
N SER A 128 -7.37 -0.35 -0.82
CA SER A 128 -8.10 -1.32 -0.01
C SER A 128 -9.14 -2.02 -0.88
N ASP A 129 -9.12 -3.35 -0.89
CA ASP A 129 -10.08 -4.23 -1.55
C ASP A 129 -10.81 -5.08 -0.50
N SER A 130 -11.98 -5.63 -0.83
CA SER A 130 -12.57 -6.70 -0.02
C SER A 130 -11.75 -7.99 -0.17
N LEU A 131 -11.87 -8.90 0.80
CA LEU A 131 -11.43 -10.29 0.63
C LEU A 131 -12.16 -10.99 -0.52
#